data_AF-A0A0F9IV81-F1
#
_entry.id   AF-A0A0F9IV81-F1
#
_cell.length_a   1.000
_cell.length_b   1.000
_cell.length_c   1.000
_cell.angle_alpha   90.00
_cell.angle_beta   90.00
_cell.angle_gamma   90.00
#
_symmetry.space_group_name_H-M   'P 1'
#
loop_
_entity.id
_entity.type
_entity.pdbx_description
1 polymer ?
#
loop_
_entity_poly.entity_id
_entity_poly.type
_entity_poly.pdbx_seq_one_letter_code
_entity_poly.pdbx_strand_id
1 'polypeptide(L)'
;MSYGLKVYDTSGNFSVITVKIGKILDSGSLTMSNSLEGDNTYGEDIALGDTYKREEIGAIVYPTKFTFKASIVTLGWSGGSYPFNWYADDSATYYTKNAADGVMTVWSAGDLTVASANDWDGMASSFPLGSWDYPDSETTFSNVRIWAAMSHIVYDASADNFKAVYTIGDQGVEEVQYIVFLKGT
;
A
#
# COMPACT_ATOMS: atom_id res chain seq x y z
N MET A 1 -36.26 -13.53 -6.60
CA MET A 1 -36.62 -12.92 -5.29
C MET A 1 -35.80 -11.65 -5.12
N SER A 2 -36.40 -10.53 -4.78
CA SER A 2 -35.68 -9.28 -4.49
C SER A 2 -35.25 -9.26 -3.02
N TYR A 3 -33.94 -9.24 -2.78
CA TYR A 3 -33.34 -9.03 -1.45
C TYR A 3 -33.11 -7.53 -1.21
N GLY A 4 -32.84 -7.11 0.02
CA GLY A 4 -32.57 -5.71 0.37
C GLY A 4 -33.64 -5.05 1.25
N LEU A 5 -33.34 -3.83 1.71
CA LEU A 5 -34.24 -3.01 2.51
C LEU A 5 -35.30 -2.37 1.60
N LYS A 6 -36.57 -2.69 1.85
CA LYS A 6 -37.69 -2.04 1.14
C LYS A 6 -38.09 -0.77 1.89
N VAL A 7 -37.95 0.38 1.24
CA VAL A 7 -38.44 1.66 1.74
C VAL A 7 -39.74 1.97 1.04
N TYR A 8 -40.82 2.08 1.82
CA TYR A 8 -42.15 2.37 1.32
C TYR A 8 -42.45 3.87 1.43
N ASP A 9 -43.16 4.41 0.45
CA ASP A 9 -43.83 5.71 0.60
C ASP A 9 -45.23 5.52 1.23
N THR A 10 -45.90 6.64 1.55
CA THR A 10 -47.24 6.64 2.14
C THR A 10 -48.33 6.11 1.19
N SER A 11 -48.02 5.95 -0.10
CA SER A 11 -48.93 5.45 -1.13
C SER A 11 -48.75 3.94 -1.37
N GLY A 12 -47.82 3.30 -0.66
CA GLY A 12 -47.51 1.87 -0.80
C GLY A 12 -46.55 1.53 -1.93
N ASN A 13 -46.01 2.52 -2.64
CA ASN A 13 -44.91 2.29 -3.56
C ASN A 13 -43.65 1.97 -2.74
N PHE A 14 -42.74 1.18 -3.31
CA PHE A 14 -41.49 0.86 -2.64
C PHE A 14 -40.29 1.04 -3.55
N SER A 15 -39.17 1.43 -2.93
CA SER A 15 -37.83 1.30 -3.50
C SER A 15 -37.06 0.22 -2.74
N VAL A 16 -36.28 -0.59 -3.46
CA VAL A 16 -35.42 -1.60 -2.84
C VAL A 16 -34.00 -1.07 -2.77
N ILE A 17 -33.50 -0.85 -1.56
CA ILE A 17 -32.09 -0.60 -1.31
C ILE A 17 -31.43 -1.97 -1.16
N THR A 18 -30.78 -2.43 -2.23
CA THR A 18 -29.91 -3.61 -2.17
C THR A 18 -28.53 -3.18 -1.74
N VAL A 19 -28.01 -3.77 -0.67
CA VAL A 19 -26.57 -3.77 -0.46
C VAL A 19 -26.04 -4.81 -1.45
N LYS A 20 -25.41 -4.38 -2.53
CA LYS A 20 -24.72 -5.27 -3.45
C LYS A 20 -23.44 -5.75 -2.77
N ILE A 21 -23.60 -6.69 -1.84
CA ILE A 21 -22.46 -7.34 -1.19
C ILE A 21 -21.88 -8.27 -2.23
N GLY A 22 -20.64 -7.97 -2.60
CA GLY A 22 -19.84 -8.81 -3.45
C GLY A 22 -19.67 -10.22 -2.91
N LYS A 23 -19.54 -11.21 -3.80
CA LYS A 23 -19.09 -12.53 -3.38
C LYS A 23 -17.63 -12.39 -2.91
N ILE A 24 -17.32 -12.84 -1.71
CA ILE A 24 -15.93 -13.00 -1.27
C ILE A 24 -15.32 -14.14 -2.07
N LEU A 25 -14.22 -13.85 -2.76
CA LEU A 25 -13.45 -14.83 -3.52
C LEU A 25 -12.40 -15.49 -2.63
N ASP A 26 -11.70 -14.68 -1.84
CA ASP A 26 -10.71 -15.12 -0.86
C ASP A 26 -10.63 -14.09 0.29
N SER A 27 -10.22 -14.55 1.47
CA SER A 27 -9.90 -13.69 2.60
C SER A 27 -8.98 -14.42 3.57
N GLY A 28 -8.03 -13.71 4.16
CA GLY A 28 -7.11 -14.34 5.10
C GLY A 28 -6.07 -13.38 5.66
N SER A 29 -4.96 -13.96 6.06
CA SER A 29 -3.76 -13.24 6.48
C SER A 29 -2.58 -13.68 5.63
N LEU A 30 -1.69 -12.75 5.32
CA LEU A 30 -0.46 -13.01 4.55
C LEU A 30 0.73 -12.47 5.33
N THR A 31 1.83 -13.22 5.27
CA THR A 31 3.15 -12.72 5.59
C THR A 31 3.76 -12.18 4.30
N MET A 32 4.20 -10.94 4.32
CA MET A 32 4.80 -10.29 3.17
C MET A 32 6.27 -10.70 3.02
N SER A 33 6.69 -10.90 1.77
CA SER A 33 8.10 -11.18 1.44
C SER A 33 9.07 -10.06 1.84
N ASN A 34 10.34 -10.42 2.04
CA ASN A 34 11.43 -9.46 2.34
C ASN A 34 12.20 -9.01 1.09
N SER A 35 11.75 -9.40 -0.09
CA SER A 35 12.43 -9.15 -1.36
C SER A 35 11.44 -8.97 -2.49
N LEU A 36 11.90 -8.33 -3.57
CA LEU A 36 11.17 -8.31 -4.82
C LEU A 36 11.16 -9.71 -5.47
N GLU A 37 10.15 -9.96 -6.27
CA GLU A 37 10.06 -11.11 -7.16
C GLU A 37 11.06 -11.00 -8.32
N GLY A 38 11.26 -12.09 -9.07
CA GLY A 38 12.21 -12.13 -10.19
C GLY A 38 11.93 -11.13 -11.33
N ASP A 39 10.72 -10.59 -11.39
CA ASP A 39 10.28 -9.55 -12.34
C ASP A 39 10.32 -8.13 -11.74
N ASN A 40 10.91 -7.96 -10.56
CA ASN A 40 10.97 -6.72 -9.76
C ASN A 40 9.62 -6.21 -9.25
N THR A 41 8.56 -7.00 -9.31
CA THR A 41 7.33 -6.67 -8.60
C THR A 41 7.42 -7.13 -7.13
N TYR A 42 6.40 -6.84 -6.34
CA TYR A 42 6.37 -7.18 -4.92
C TYR A 42 4.94 -7.48 -4.46
N GLY A 43 4.79 -8.54 -3.66
CA GLY A 43 3.52 -8.95 -3.08
C GLY A 43 3.29 -10.45 -3.20
N GLU A 44 2.15 -10.89 -2.70
CA GLU A 44 1.76 -12.30 -2.66
C GLU A 44 0.55 -12.53 -3.59
N ASP A 45 0.63 -13.57 -4.42
CA ASP A 45 -0.43 -13.90 -5.36
C ASP A 45 -1.55 -14.74 -4.73
N ILE A 46 -2.79 -14.28 -4.92
CA ILE A 46 -4.01 -14.97 -4.50
C ILE A 46 -4.73 -15.52 -5.72
N ALA A 47 -4.87 -16.84 -5.78
CA ALA A 47 -5.60 -17.51 -6.85
C ALA A 47 -7.11 -17.33 -6.69
N LEU A 48 -7.79 -16.82 -7.72
CA LEU A 48 -9.22 -16.51 -7.67
C LEU A 48 -10.12 -17.70 -8.05
N GLY A 49 -9.53 -18.77 -8.58
CA GLY A 49 -10.23 -19.99 -9.01
C GLY A 49 -10.99 -19.88 -10.34
N ASP A 50 -11.15 -18.68 -10.88
CA ASP A 50 -11.79 -18.36 -12.16
C ASP A 50 -11.08 -17.15 -12.80
N THR A 51 -11.52 -16.74 -13.98
CA THR A 51 -10.99 -15.57 -14.69
C THR A 51 -11.97 -14.39 -14.63
N TYR A 52 -11.49 -13.22 -14.24
CA TYR A 52 -12.29 -12.03 -13.99
C TYR A 52 -11.72 -10.79 -14.66
N LYS A 53 -12.56 -9.78 -14.88
CA LYS A 53 -12.11 -8.45 -15.30
C LYS A 53 -11.80 -7.56 -14.10
N ARG A 54 -10.92 -6.57 -14.29
CA ARG A 54 -10.51 -5.64 -13.24
C ARG A 54 -11.67 -4.89 -12.61
N GLU A 55 -12.62 -4.44 -13.43
CA GLU A 55 -13.78 -3.68 -12.98
C GLU A 55 -14.72 -4.53 -12.10
N GLU A 56 -14.62 -5.86 -12.16
CA GLU A 56 -15.43 -6.80 -11.39
C GLU A 56 -14.82 -7.09 -10.02
N ILE A 57 -13.53 -6.82 -9.81
CA ILE A 57 -12.80 -7.22 -8.59
C ILE A 57 -12.50 -6.01 -7.71
N GLY A 58 -12.67 -6.16 -6.40
CA GLY A 58 -12.14 -5.27 -5.38
C GLY A 58 -11.33 -6.05 -4.35
N ALA A 59 -10.37 -5.38 -3.73
CA ALA A 59 -9.66 -5.91 -2.57
C ALA A 59 -9.60 -4.87 -1.45
N ILE A 60 -9.68 -5.33 -0.22
CA ILE A 60 -9.35 -4.57 0.99
C ILE A 60 -8.11 -5.23 1.59
N VAL A 61 -7.09 -4.43 1.87
CA VAL A 61 -5.83 -4.89 2.44
C VAL A 61 -5.51 -4.03 3.65
N TYR A 62 -5.34 -4.67 4.80
CA TYR A 62 -5.12 -4.01 6.07
C TYR A 62 -3.78 -4.48 6.67
N PRO A 63 -2.76 -3.62 6.70
CA PRO A 63 -1.51 -3.91 7.40
C PRO A 63 -1.74 -4.16 8.89
N THR A 64 -1.32 -5.32 9.39
CA THR A 64 -1.46 -5.72 10.80
C THR A 64 -0.16 -5.71 11.57
N LYS A 65 0.97 -5.90 10.88
CA LYS A 65 2.31 -5.83 11.46
C LYS A 65 3.23 -5.04 10.54
N PHE A 66 3.84 -3.99 11.07
CA PHE A 66 4.72 -3.12 10.31
C PHE A 66 5.77 -2.46 11.20
N THR A 67 6.92 -2.18 10.61
CA THR A 67 8.03 -1.48 11.23
C THR A 67 7.94 -0.01 10.88
N PHE A 68 7.84 0.83 11.91
CA PHE A 68 7.99 2.28 11.75
C PHE A 68 9.37 2.69 12.24
N LYS A 69 10.22 3.15 11.33
CA LYS A 69 11.53 3.67 11.71
C LYS A 69 11.40 5.12 12.17
N ALA A 70 11.74 5.36 13.43
CA ALA A 70 11.93 6.69 13.99
C ALA A 70 13.36 6.80 14.50
N SER A 71 14.08 7.83 14.07
CA SER A 71 15.37 8.18 14.66
C SER A 71 15.13 9.06 15.88
N ILE A 72 16.06 9.09 16.84
CA ILE A 72 16.01 10.05 17.94
C ILE A 72 17.13 11.03 17.71
N VAL A 73 16.79 12.31 17.54
CA VAL A 73 17.79 13.38 17.43
C VAL A 73 17.77 14.18 18.71
N THR A 74 18.94 14.31 19.34
CA THR A 74 19.14 15.22 20.46
C THR A 74 19.46 16.61 19.92
N LEU A 75 18.58 17.58 20.17
CA LEU A 75 18.86 18.96 19.82
C LEU A 75 19.84 19.53 20.84
N GLY A 76 21.06 19.83 20.41
CA GLY A 76 22.19 20.21 21.28
C GLY A 76 21.97 21.46 22.15
N TRP A 77 20.95 22.28 21.87
CA TRP A 77 20.62 23.46 22.68
C TRP A 77 19.83 23.09 23.96
N SER A 78 18.89 22.15 23.90
CA SER A 78 17.96 21.91 25.01
C SER A 78 18.24 20.63 25.81
N GLY A 79 19.16 19.78 25.33
CA GLY A 79 19.35 18.43 25.88
C GLY A 79 18.13 17.52 25.71
N GLY A 80 17.07 18.02 25.05
CA GLY A 80 15.87 17.27 24.72
C GLY A 80 16.13 16.34 23.54
N SER A 81 15.74 15.08 23.72
CA SER A 81 15.72 14.10 22.64
C SER A 81 14.30 14.04 22.08
N TYR A 82 14.17 14.28 20.78
CA TYR A 82 12.88 14.20 20.09
C TYR A 82 12.93 13.04 19.10
N PRO A 83 11.88 12.20 19.04
CA PRO A 83 11.72 11.29 17.91
C PRO A 83 11.60 12.13 16.63
N PHE A 84 12.50 11.88 15.70
CA PHE A 84 12.70 12.53 14.42
C PHE A 84 12.58 11.46 13.32
N ASN A 85 11.59 11.60 12.46
CA ASN A 85 11.27 10.67 11.37
C ASN A 85 11.24 11.39 10.01
N TRP A 86 12.00 12.47 9.86
CA TRP A 86 11.88 13.43 8.77
C TRP A 86 12.89 13.19 7.64
N TYR A 87 13.53 12.03 7.56
CA TYR A 87 14.52 11.77 6.52
C TYR A 87 14.56 10.29 6.14
N ALA A 88 14.89 10.05 4.88
CA ALA A 88 15.37 8.75 4.41
C ALA A 88 16.89 8.68 4.56
N ASP A 89 17.43 7.49 4.84
CA ASP A 89 18.87 7.25 4.95
C ASP A 89 19.28 5.91 4.30
N ASP A 90 20.56 5.57 4.32
CA ASP A 90 21.11 4.38 3.67
C ASP A 90 20.91 3.05 4.45
N SER A 91 20.32 3.10 5.65
CA SER A 91 20.14 1.90 6.48
C SER A 91 18.87 1.10 6.15
N ALA A 92 18.04 1.61 5.23
CA ALA A 92 16.91 0.90 4.65
C ALA A 92 16.97 0.94 3.12
N THR A 93 16.42 -0.10 2.49
CA THR A 93 16.25 -0.08 1.03
C THR A 93 14.88 0.49 0.71
N TYR A 94 14.87 1.59 -0.05
CA TYR A 94 13.67 2.24 -0.50
C TYR A 94 13.39 1.92 -1.96
N TYR A 95 12.11 1.93 -2.33
CA TYR A 95 11.67 1.65 -3.68
C TYR A 95 10.70 2.72 -4.18
N THR A 96 10.79 3.11 -5.43
CA THR A 96 9.66 3.71 -6.16
C THR A 96 8.85 2.59 -6.81
N LYS A 97 7.54 2.78 -6.93
CA LYS A 97 6.64 1.79 -7.54
C LYS A 97 5.97 2.38 -8.77
N ASN A 98 6.05 1.68 -9.89
CA ASN A 98 5.26 2.00 -11.08
C ASN A 98 3.83 1.50 -10.89
N ALA A 99 2.86 2.40 -11.04
CA ALA A 99 1.45 2.09 -10.83
C ALA A 99 0.85 1.21 -11.95
N ALA A 100 1.48 1.19 -13.13
CA ALA A 100 0.94 0.47 -14.29
C ALA A 100 1.25 -1.03 -14.27
N ASP A 101 2.49 -1.38 -13.95
CA ASP A 101 2.99 -2.76 -14.00
C ASP A 101 3.35 -3.32 -12.62
N GLY A 102 3.29 -2.50 -11.57
CA GLY A 102 3.64 -2.89 -10.21
C GLY A 102 5.15 -3.04 -9.97
N VAL A 103 5.99 -2.74 -10.97
CA VAL A 103 7.44 -2.87 -10.86
C VAL A 103 7.97 -1.88 -9.83
N MET A 104 8.80 -2.37 -8.93
CA MET A 104 9.52 -1.59 -7.95
C MET A 104 10.97 -1.39 -8.38
N THR A 105 11.45 -0.15 -8.29
CA THR A 105 12.84 0.22 -8.59
C THR A 105 13.48 0.79 -7.33
N VAL A 106 14.71 0.36 -7.03
CA VAL A 106 15.45 0.90 -5.88
C VAL A 106 15.62 2.41 -6.03
N TRP A 107 15.31 3.14 -4.96
CA TRP A 107 15.55 4.55 -4.81
C TRP A 107 16.57 4.77 -3.69
N SER A 108 17.56 5.62 -3.97
CA SER A 108 18.62 5.94 -3.02
C SER A 108 18.28 7.23 -2.28
N ALA A 109 18.25 7.14 -0.95
CA ALA A 109 17.88 8.22 -0.05
C ALA A 109 18.95 9.32 0.13
N GLY A 110 20.17 9.06 -0.36
CA GLY A 110 21.36 9.86 -0.04
C GLY A 110 21.94 9.51 1.35
N ASP A 111 23.04 10.15 1.72
CA ASP A 111 23.75 9.91 2.99
C ASP A 111 23.34 10.96 4.03
N LEU A 112 22.99 10.54 5.25
CA LEU A 112 22.67 11.48 6.34
C LEU A 112 23.95 12.11 6.89
N THR A 113 24.43 13.18 6.24
CA THR A 113 25.52 14.00 6.76
C THR A 113 24.97 15.12 7.63
N VAL A 114 25.31 15.12 8.93
CA VAL A 114 24.95 16.21 9.85
C VAL A 114 25.44 17.55 9.28
N ALA A 115 24.54 18.54 9.21
CA ALA A 115 24.75 19.87 8.64
C ALA A 115 24.82 19.96 7.09
N SER A 116 24.55 18.87 6.36
CA SER A 116 24.40 18.91 4.90
C SER A 116 22.98 18.53 4.50
N ALA A 117 22.07 19.51 4.54
CA ALA A 117 20.66 19.32 4.17
C ALA A 117 20.43 19.04 2.67
N ASN A 118 21.50 19.05 1.86
CA ASN A 118 21.46 18.74 0.43
C ASN A 118 21.77 17.26 0.13
N ASP A 119 22.22 16.50 1.13
CA ASP A 119 22.68 15.11 0.92
C ASP A 119 21.58 14.08 1.24
N TRP A 120 20.42 14.52 1.74
CA TRP A 120 19.29 13.67 2.11
C TRP A 120 17.96 14.31 1.73
N ASP A 121 16.99 13.49 1.35
CA ASP A 121 15.63 13.94 1.07
C ASP A 121 14.75 13.86 2.33
N GLY A 122 14.09 14.97 2.62
CA GLY A 122 13.21 15.08 3.78
C GLY A 122 11.92 14.27 3.62
N MET A 123 11.54 13.52 4.65
CA MET A 123 10.23 12.86 4.74
C MET A 123 9.19 13.79 5.35
N ALA A 124 8.11 14.04 4.62
CA ALA A 124 6.94 14.75 5.10
C ALA A 124 5.94 13.85 5.86
N SER A 125 5.86 12.57 5.49
CA SER A 125 4.94 11.62 6.12
C SER A 125 5.42 10.18 5.96
N SER A 126 4.96 9.29 6.84
CA SER A 126 5.22 7.86 6.77
C SER A 126 4.03 7.08 7.35
N PHE A 127 3.50 6.12 6.59
CA PHE A 127 2.33 5.33 6.99
C PHE A 127 2.29 3.97 6.28
N PRO A 128 1.74 2.93 6.92
CA PRO A 128 1.56 1.64 6.27
C PRO A 128 0.48 1.76 5.19
N LEU A 129 0.71 1.11 4.05
CA LEU A 129 -0.21 1.06 2.92
C LEU A 129 -0.34 -0.40 2.46
N GLY A 130 -1.57 -0.85 2.25
CA GLY A 130 -1.88 -2.11 1.60
C GLY A 130 -2.74 -1.86 0.37
N SER A 131 -2.46 -2.55 -0.73
CA SER A 131 -3.24 -2.48 -1.95
C SER A 131 -3.11 -3.79 -2.72
N TRP A 132 -3.72 -3.84 -3.90
CA TRP A 132 -3.57 -4.93 -4.84
C TRP A 132 -3.09 -4.42 -6.18
N ASP A 133 -2.29 -5.23 -6.86
CA ASP A 133 -1.85 -5.02 -8.22
C ASP A 133 -2.54 -6.00 -9.16
N TYR A 134 -2.61 -5.59 -10.42
CA TYR A 134 -3.06 -6.40 -11.55
C TYR A 134 -2.20 -6.00 -12.75
N PRO A 135 -1.86 -6.95 -13.64
CA PRO A 135 -1.13 -6.60 -14.85
C PRO A 135 -2.01 -5.73 -15.76
N ASP A 136 -1.66 -4.45 -15.96
CA ASP A 136 -2.40 -3.50 -16.83
C ASP A 136 -2.60 -4.01 -18.27
N SER A 137 -1.77 -4.96 -18.72
CA SER A 137 -1.82 -5.53 -20.06
C SER A 137 -2.89 -6.62 -20.24
N GLU A 138 -3.48 -7.13 -19.16
CA GLU A 138 -4.45 -8.22 -19.21
C GLU A 138 -5.89 -7.71 -19.14
N THR A 139 -6.71 -8.11 -20.12
CA THR A 139 -8.15 -7.82 -20.11
C THR A 139 -8.92 -8.66 -19.10
N THR A 140 -8.33 -9.79 -18.69
CA THR A 140 -8.85 -10.69 -17.66
C THR A 140 -7.71 -11.40 -16.96
N PHE A 141 -7.84 -11.65 -15.66
CA PHE A 141 -6.82 -12.31 -14.83
C PHE A 141 -7.45 -13.39 -13.94
N SER A 142 -6.62 -14.33 -13.49
CA SER A 142 -7.02 -15.41 -12.57
C SER A 142 -6.38 -15.33 -11.19
N ASN A 143 -5.47 -14.37 -11.00
CA ASN A 143 -4.78 -14.10 -9.74
C ASN A 143 -4.82 -12.60 -9.44
N VAL A 144 -4.80 -12.25 -8.16
CA VAL A 144 -4.57 -10.88 -7.68
C VAL A 144 -3.31 -10.87 -6.83
N ARG A 145 -2.41 -9.91 -7.06
CA ARG A 145 -1.24 -9.71 -6.21
C ARG A 145 -1.58 -8.74 -5.09
N ILE A 146 -1.58 -9.21 -3.84
CA ILE A 146 -1.71 -8.36 -2.66
C ILE A 146 -0.33 -7.85 -2.29
N TRP A 147 -0.17 -6.54 -2.15
CA TRP A 147 1.08 -5.94 -1.73
C TRP A 147 0.85 -4.97 -0.57
N ALA A 148 1.85 -4.85 0.31
CA ALA A 148 1.82 -3.88 1.37
C ALA A 148 3.23 -3.45 1.79
N ALA A 149 3.37 -2.16 2.05
CA ALA A 149 4.65 -1.51 2.32
C ALA A 149 4.45 -0.34 3.29
N MET A 150 5.52 0.11 3.91
CA MET A 150 5.54 1.43 4.53
C MET A 150 5.76 2.48 3.44
N SER A 151 4.79 3.37 3.27
CA SER A 151 4.85 4.48 2.32
C SER A 151 5.46 5.69 3.01
N HIS A 152 6.49 6.26 2.40
CA HIS A 152 7.16 7.47 2.83
C HIS A 152 6.96 8.55 1.77
N ILE A 153 6.42 9.70 2.18
CA ILE A 153 6.29 10.86 1.30
C ILE A 153 7.55 11.68 1.46
N VAL A 154 8.42 11.67 0.46
CA VAL A 154 9.71 12.38 0.45
C VAL A 154 9.64 13.58 -0.47
N TYR A 155 10.26 14.68 -0.06
CA TYR A 155 10.54 15.81 -0.94
C TYR A 155 11.81 15.52 -1.71
N ASP A 156 11.69 15.32 -3.03
CA ASP A 156 12.83 15.17 -3.94
C ASP A 156 13.31 16.56 -4.34
N ALA A 157 14.43 16.98 -3.75
CA ALA A 157 15.00 18.30 -4.01
C ALA A 157 15.47 18.46 -5.47
N SER A 158 15.83 17.36 -6.15
CA SER A 158 16.30 17.40 -7.54
C SER A 158 15.19 17.68 -8.55
N ALA A 159 13.96 17.25 -8.24
CA ALA A 159 12.79 17.40 -9.08
C ALA A 159 11.80 18.47 -8.58
N ASP A 160 12.08 19.10 -7.44
CA ASP A 160 11.21 20.05 -6.74
C ASP A 160 9.77 19.53 -6.59
N ASN A 161 9.63 18.28 -6.12
CA ASN A 161 8.32 17.66 -5.94
C ASN A 161 8.29 16.69 -4.75
N PHE A 162 7.08 16.29 -4.36
CA PHE A 162 6.90 15.17 -3.44
C PHE A 162 6.67 13.88 -4.22
N LYS A 163 7.32 12.80 -3.78
CA LYS A 163 7.08 11.45 -4.29
C LYS A 163 6.85 10.46 -3.16
N ALA A 164 6.17 9.36 -3.47
CA ALA A 164 6.06 8.22 -2.58
C ALA A 164 7.22 7.25 -2.84
N VAL A 165 7.89 6.85 -1.78
CA VAL A 165 8.87 5.76 -1.77
C VAL A 165 8.46 4.74 -0.70
N TYR A 166 8.87 3.50 -0.87
CA TYR A 166 8.35 2.38 -0.10
C TYR A 166 9.47 1.59 0.54
N THR A 167 9.27 1.14 1.77
CA THR A 167 10.07 0.06 2.39
C THR A 167 9.18 -1.18 2.54
N ILE A 168 9.78 -2.36 2.34
CA ILE A 168 9.07 -3.65 2.24
C ILE A 168 9.51 -4.63 3.34
N GLY A 169 8.75 -5.71 3.53
CA GLY A 169 9.10 -6.77 4.46
C GLY A 169 9.35 -6.30 5.89
N ASP A 170 10.42 -6.79 6.51
CA ASP A 170 10.86 -6.49 7.87
C ASP A 170 11.20 -5.01 8.11
N GLN A 171 11.54 -4.26 7.06
CA GLN A 171 11.73 -2.80 7.10
C GLN A 171 10.43 -2.02 6.86
N GLY A 172 9.37 -2.69 6.41
CA GLY A 172 8.10 -2.11 5.98
C GLY A 172 6.89 -2.76 6.65
N VAL A 173 6.02 -3.39 5.85
CA VAL A 173 4.87 -4.18 6.33
C VAL A 173 5.21 -5.66 6.24
N GLU A 174 5.12 -6.36 7.37
CA GLU A 174 5.42 -7.79 7.49
C GLU A 174 4.17 -8.66 7.37
N GLU A 175 3.01 -8.17 7.83
CA GLU A 175 1.76 -8.93 7.81
C GLU A 175 0.58 -8.07 7.42
N VAL A 176 -0.34 -8.67 6.66
CA VAL A 176 -1.62 -8.07 6.29
C VAL A 176 -2.78 -9.02 6.55
N GLN A 177 -3.95 -8.44 6.77
CA GLN A 177 -5.23 -9.10 6.57
C GLN A 177 -5.85 -8.60 5.28
N TYR A 178 -6.52 -9.48 4.55
CA TYR A 178 -7.08 -9.11 3.26
C TYR A 178 -8.44 -9.76 2.98
N ILE A 179 -9.20 -9.13 2.09
CA ILE A 179 -10.41 -9.66 1.48
C ILE A 179 -10.36 -9.33 -0.01
N VAL A 180 -10.49 -10.33 -0.88
CA VAL A 180 -10.75 -10.17 -2.31
C VAL A 180 -12.20 -10.51 -2.58
N PHE A 181 -12.91 -9.65 -3.30
CA PHE A 181 -14.34 -9.81 -3.55
C PHE A 181 -14.73 -9.36 -4.95
N LEU A 182 -15.80 -9.97 -5.48
CA LEU A 182 -16.47 -9.52 -6.69
C LEU A 182 -17.36 -8.32 -6.38
N LYS A 183 -17.14 -7.16 -6.98
CA LYS A 183 -18.06 -6.02 -6.86
C LYS A 183 -19.44 -6.43 -7.37
N GLY A 184 -20.49 -6.16 -6.60
CA GLY A 184 -21.83 -6.45 -7.07
C GLY A 184 -22.21 -5.50 -8.21
N THR A 185 -22.53 -6.08 -9.37
CA THR A 185 -23.01 -5.38 -10.58
C THR A 185 -24.39 -4.84 -10.41
#